data_AF-K6WGJ4-F1
#
_entry.id   AF-K6WGJ4-F1
#
_cell.length_a   1.000
_cell.length_b   1.000
_cell.length_c   1.000
_cell.angle_alpha   90.00
_cell.angle_beta   90.00
_cell.angle_gamma   90.00
#
_symmetry.space_group_name_H-M   'P 1'
#
loop_
_entity.id
_entity.type
_entity.pdbx_description
1 polymer ?
#
loop_
_entity_poly.entity_id
_entity_poly.type
_entity_poly.pdbx_seq_one_letter_code
_entity_poly.pdbx_strand_id
1 'polypeptide(L)'
;CAAEVGAVGQRVAALEGELIRLQARLDQAGGQGRAESLDAALTELEQARRVHERIRRHAEAARLLHETLAARNGAAKQAYVRPFAQTVARLGRIVYGPTFEVEVADELTIVARIIDGERIPFEALSTGAKEQLAILTRLACAVLVDADQGVPVVIDDALGYSDPDKLRRVCAAVGQLHDQAQVVLLTCTPGRYAAIPQAHVVRL
;
A
#
# COMPACT_ATOMS: atom_id res chain seq x y z
N CYS A 1 -38.30 -15.29 94.73
CA CYS A 1 -37.39 -16.43 94.53
C CYS A 1 -37.84 -17.43 93.46
N ALA A 2 -38.79 -18.38 93.69
CA ALA A 2 -39.07 -19.44 92.69
C ALA A 2 -39.67 -18.92 91.36
N ALA A 3 -40.55 -17.92 91.43
CA ALA A 3 -41.17 -17.30 90.24
C ALA A 3 -40.19 -16.46 89.40
N GLU A 4 -39.23 -15.78 90.06
CA GLU A 4 -38.19 -14.99 89.37
C GLU A 4 -37.16 -15.89 88.69
N VAL A 5 -36.78 -17.00 89.32
CA VAL A 5 -35.89 -18.01 88.71
C VAL A 5 -36.54 -18.66 87.49
N GLY A 6 -37.85 -18.92 87.53
CA GLY A 6 -38.62 -19.42 86.37
C GLY A 6 -38.73 -18.41 85.22
N ALA A 7 -38.94 -17.13 85.53
CA ALA A 7 -39.00 -16.06 84.53
C ALA A 7 -37.65 -15.80 83.86
N VAL A 8 -36.54 -15.90 84.61
CA VAL A 8 -35.19 -15.84 84.06
C VAL A 8 -34.90 -17.06 83.17
N GLY A 9 -35.28 -18.26 83.60
CA GLY A 9 -35.16 -19.48 82.78
C GLY A 9 -35.91 -19.42 81.45
N GLN A 10 -37.12 -18.85 81.45
CA GLN A 10 -37.90 -18.63 80.23
C GLN A 10 -37.25 -17.59 79.30
N ARG A 11 -36.63 -16.54 79.85
CA ARG A 11 -35.89 -15.53 79.05
C ARG A 11 -34.62 -16.11 78.44
N VAL A 12 -33.90 -16.95 79.17
CA VAL A 12 -32.72 -17.65 78.64
C VAL A 12 -33.11 -18.57 77.49
N ALA A 13 -34.14 -19.40 77.66
CA ALA A 13 -34.62 -20.30 76.60
C ALA A 13 -35.12 -19.55 75.36
N ALA A 14 -35.78 -18.39 75.53
CA ALA A 14 -36.22 -17.54 74.42
C ALA A 14 -35.03 -16.95 73.64
N LEU A 15 -34.01 -16.45 74.35
CA LEU A 15 -32.81 -15.89 73.75
C LEU A 15 -31.96 -16.98 73.06
N GLU A 16 -31.88 -18.18 73.62
CA GLU A 16 -31.22 -19.33 72.98
C GLU A 16 -31.93 -19.74 71.69
N GLY A 17 -33.27 -19.78 71.69
CA GLY A 17 -34.06 -20.06 70.50
C GLY A 17 -33.98 -18.96 69.43
N GLU A 18 -33.73 -17.72 69.83
CA GLU A 18 -33.48 -16.61 68.91
C GLU A 18 -32.06 -16.66 68.33
N LEU A 19 -31.06 -17.01 69.15
CA LEU A 19 -29.67 -17.22 68.74
C LEU A 19 -29.57 -18.33 67.69
N ILE A 20 -30.22 -19.48 67.93
CA ILE A 20 -30.25 -20.61 66.99
C ILE A 20 -30.89 -20.22 65.66
N ARG A 21 -31.99 -19.45 65.69
CA ARG A 21 -32.65 -18.95 64.47
C ARG A 21 -31.77 -17.97 63.70
N LEU A 22 -31.07 -17.07 64.39
CA LEU A 22 -30.15 -16.13 63.78
C LEU A 22 -28.93 -16.84 63.17
N GLN A 23 -28.37 -17.82 63.88
CA GLN A 23 -27.27 -18.66 63.40
C GLN A 23 -27.69 -19.45 62.14
N ALA A 24 -28.84 -20.13 62.17
CA ALA A 24 -29.34 -20.85 60.99
C ALA A 24 -29.57 -19.94 59.79
N ARG A 25 -30.03 -18.70 60.01
CA ARG A 25 -30.26 -17.71 58.94
C ARG A 25 -28.94 -17.15 58.39
N LEU A 26 -27.93 -16.98 59.24
CA LEU A 26 -26.57 -16.63 58.85
C LEU A 26 -25.90 -17.76 58.07
N ASP A 27 -26.02 -19.01 58.53
CA ASP A 27 -25.48 -20.18 57.84
C ASP A 27 -26.17 -20.41 56.50
N GLN A 28 -27.49 -20.21 56.41
CA GLN A 28 -28.23 -20.27 55.15
C GLN A 28 -27.83 -19.15 54.19
N ALA A 29 -27.58 -17.93 54.70
CA ALA A 29 -27.12 -16.80 53.88
C ALA A 29 -25.65 -16.95 53.45
N GLY A 30 -24.80 -17.54 54.29
CA GLY A 30 -23.41 -17.87 54.01
C GLY A 30 -23.26 -19.07 53.07
N GLY A 31 -24.13 -20.08 53.20
CA GLY A 31 -24.17 -21.29 52.37
C GLY A 31 -24.83 -21.12 51.00
N GLN A 32 -25.34 -19.94 50.66
CA GLN A 32 -25.91 -19.62 49.34
C GLN A 32 -24.85 -19.44 48.23
N GLY A 33 -23.58 -19.77 48.49
CA GLY A 33 -22.51 -19.79 47.50
C GLY A 33 -22.26 -18.45 46.80
N ARG A 34 -22.73 -17.33 47.37
CA ARG A 34 -22.60 -15.99 46.76
C ARG A 34 -21.16 -15.51 46.73
N ALA A 35 -20.39 -15.82 47.77
CA ALA A 35 -18.96 -15.54 47.81
C ALA A 35 -18.21 -16.36 46.76
N GLU A 36 -18.54 -17.65 46.62
CA GLU A 36 -17.98 -18.54 45.60
C GLU A 36 -18.36 -18.10 44.18
N SER A 37 -19.61 -17.64 43.98
CA SER A 37 -20.08 -17.10 42.70
C SER A 37 -19.38 -15.79 42.33
N LEU A 38 -19.15 -14.92 43.32
CA LEU A 38 -18.38 -13.70 43.13
C LEU A 38 -16.92 -14.00 42.78
N ASP A 39 -16.29 -14.92 43.51
CA ASP A 39 -14.90 -15.33 43.28
C ASP A 39 -14.71 -15.97 41.90
N ALA A 40 -15.66 -16.82 41.48
CA ALA A 40 -15.69 -17.40 40.14
C ALA A 40 -15.84 -16.33 39.05
N ALA A 41 -16.76 -15.37 39.22
CA ALA A 41 -16.97 -14.28 38.27
C ALA A 41 -15.76 -13.33 38.18
N LEU A 42 -15.09 -13.05 39.31
CA LEU A 42 -13.86 -12.25 39.34
C LEU A 42 -12.70 -12.98 38.63
N THR A 43 -12.57 -14.28 38.85
CA THR A 43 -11.58 -15.12 38.18
C THR A 43 -11.83 -15.15 36.66
N GLU A 44 -13.08 -15.33 36.24
CA GLU A 44 -13.46 -15.31 34.82
C GLU A 44 -13.17 -13.95 34.17
N LEU A 45 -13.52 -12.86 34.86
CA LEU A 45 -13.22 -11.51 34.40
C LEU A 45 -11.71 -11.28 34.23
N GLU A 46 -10.90 -11.76 35.18
CA GLU A 46 -9.46 -11.60 35.11
C GLU A 46 -8.83 -12.42 33.97
N GLN A 47 -9.32 -13.63 33.74
CA GLN A 47 -8.93 -14.46 32.59
C GLN A 47 -9.31 -13.77 31.26
N ALA A 48 -10.55 -13.29 31.14
CA ALA A 48 -11.03 -12.58 29.96
C ALA A 48 -10.20 -11.31 29.69
N ARG A 49 -9.86 -10.55 30.73
CA ARG A 49 -8.97 -9.37 30.61
C ARG A 49 -7.59 -9.74 30.11
N ARG A 50 -6.97 -10.81 30.61
CA ARG A 50 -5.66 -11.28 30.14
C ARG A 50 -5.69 -11.69 28.67
N VAL A 51 -6.75 -12.39 28.25
CA VAL A 51 -6.95 -12.78 26.84
C VAL A 51 -7.13 -11.53 25.97
N HIS A 52 -7.98 -10.59 26.39
CA HIS A 52 -8.21 -9.33 25.70
C HIS A 52 -6.92 -8.53 25.52
N GLU A 53 -6.13 -8.34 26.57
CA GLU A 53 -4.86 -7.59 26.51
C GLU A 53 -3.84 -8.27 25.60
N ARG A 54 -3.80 -9.61 25.56
CA ARG A 54 -2.93 -10.34 24.63
C ARG A 54 -3.35 -10.09 23.18
N ILE A 55 -4.64 -10.21 22.87
CA ILE A 55 -5.16 -10.00 21.51
C ILE A 55 -4.99 -8.54 21.09
N ARG A 56 -5.31 -7.59 21.97
CA ARG A 56 -5.15 -6.15 21.74
C ARG A 56 -3.71 -5.80 21.38
N ARG A 57 -2.73 -6.29 22.16
CA ARG A 57 -1.30 -6.07 21.85
C ARG A 57 -0.89 -6.64 20.50
N HIS A 58 -1.36 -7.83 20.13
CA HIS A 58 -1.08 -8.40 18.81
C HIS A 58 -1.74 -7.59 17.68
N ALA A 59 -2.98 -7.15 17.86
CA ALA A 59 -3.68 -6.32 16.88
C ALA A 59 -2.99 -4.97 16.69
N GLU A 60 -2.55 -4.34 17.78
CA GLU A 60 -1.79 -3.09 17.74
C GLU A 60 -0.44 -3.25 17.05
N ALA A 61 0.30 -4.33 17.33
CA ALA A 61 1.55 -4.63 16.66
C ALA A 61 1.35 -4.90 15.15
N ALA A 62 0.33 -5.67 14.78
CA ALA A 62 0.01 -5.94 13.38
C ALA A 62 -0.41 -4.68 12.62
N ARG A 63 -1.22 -3.82 13.27
CA ARG A 63 -1.62 -2.51 12.72
C ARG A 63 -0.41 -1.61 12.49
N LEU A 64 0.47 -1.48 13.49
CA LEU A 64 1.69 -0.68 13.38
C LEU A 64 2.59 -1.19 12.25
N LEU A 65 2.78 -2.51 12.13
CA LEU A 65 3.54 -3.12 11.04
C LEU A 65 2.93 -2.79 9.68
N HIS A 66 1.61 -2.96 9.54
CA HIS A 66 0.89 -2.67 8.29
C HIS A 66 1.02 -1.21 7.89
N GLU A 67 0.74 -0.28 8.80
CA GLU A 67 0.85 1.17 8.57
C GLU A 67 2.28 1.56 8.18
N THR A 68 3.29 1.01 8.86
CA THR A 68 4.70 1.26 8.57
C THR A 68 5.10 0.74 7.20
N LEU A 69 4.75 -0.50 6.85
CA LEU A 69 5.06 -1.09 5.56
C LEU A 69 4.35 -0.35 4.42
N ALA A 70 3.08 0.01 4.59
CA ALA A 70 2.34 0.77 3.60
C ALA A 70 3.00 2.14 3.34
N ALA A 71 3.37 2.87 4.40
CA ALA A 71 4.05 4.15 4.29
C ALA A 71 5.42 4.02 3.60
N ARG A 72 6.23 3.01 3.97
CA ARG A 72 7.54 2.77 3.36
C ARG A 72 7.45 2.31 1.91
N ASN A 73 6.49 1.45 1.59
CA ASN A 73 6.23 1.04 0.20
C ASN A 73 5.78 2.24 -0.65
N GLY A 74 4.88 3.09 -0.14
CA GLY A 74 4.46 4.31 -0.83
C GLY A 74 5.64 5.26 -1.10
N ALA A 75 6.49 5.51 -0.10
CA ALA A 75 7.68 6.33 -0.24
C ALA A 75 8.68 5.74 -1.26
N ALA A 76 8.91 4.42 -1.22
CA ALA A 76 9.78 3.74 -2.16
C ALA A 76 9.24 3.81 -3.60
N LYS A 77 7.94 3.65 -3.81
CA LYS A 77 7.31 3.82 -5.13
C LYS A 77 7.47 5.24 -5.66
N GLN A 78 7.19 6.26 -4.84
CA GLN A 78 7.34 7.67 -5.22
C GLN A 78 8.77 8.03 -5.63
N ALA A 79 9.78 7.36 -5.04
CA ALA A 79 11.19 7.56 -5.38
C ALA A 79 11.51 7.23 -6.84
N TYR A 80 10.76 6.33 -7.50
CA TYR A 80 10.99 5.95 -8.90
C TYR A 80 9.91 6.47 -9.86
N VAL A 81 8.65 6.59 -9.42
CA VAL A 81 7.54 7.10 -10.25
C VAL A 81 7.81 8.54 -10.71
N ARG A 82 8.28 9.41 -9.80
CA ARG A 82 8.53 10.82 -10.14
C ARG A 82 9.68 10.99 -11.15
N PRO A 83 10.88 10.41 -10.95
CA PRO A 83 11.95 10.47 -11.95
C PRO A 83 11.56 9.85 -13.28
N PHE A 84 10.80 8.75 -13.26
CA PHE A 84 10.27 8.12 -14.46
C PHE A 84 9.35 9.09 -15.24
N ALA A 85 8.33 9.66 -14.58
CA ALA A 85 7.40 10.58 -15.21
C ALA A 85 8.11 11.83 -15.76
N GLN A 86 9.10 12.36 -15.03
CA GLN A 86 9.94 13.48 -15.47
C GLN A 86 10.75 13.14 -16.71
N THR A 87 11.31 11.93 -16.78
CA THR A 87 12.10 11.48 -17.94
C THR A 87 11.21 11.25 -19.15
N VAL A 88 10.06 10.60 -18.99
CA VAL A 88 9.06 10.47 -20.06
C VAL A 88 8.60 11.83 -20.55
N ALA A 89 8.30 12.78 -19.65
CA ALA A 89 7.91 14.14 -20.02
C ALA A 89 9.04 14.86 -20.78
N ARG A 90 10.29 14.76 -20.31
CA ARG A 90 11.47 15.35 -20.98
C ARG A 90 11.61 14.85 -22.42
N LEU A 91 11.57 13.54 -22.61
CA LEU A 91 11.68 12.93 -23.95
C LEU A 91 10.46 13.25 -24.81
N GLY A 92 9.26 13.18 -24.22
CA GLY A 92 8.02 13.45 -24.93
C GLY A 92 7.86 14.90 -25.36
N ARG A 93 8.48 15.86 -24.68
CA ARG A 93 8.50 17.27 -25.13
C ARG A 93 9.19 17.48 -26.47
N ILE A 94 10.15 16.61 -26.82
CA ILE A 94 10.78 16.60 -28.15
C ILE A 94 9.77 16.17 -29.22
N VAL A 95 8.88 15.23 -28.87
CA VAL A 95 7.92 14.62 -29.78
C VAL A 95 6.64 15.47 -29.91
N TYR A 96 6.09 15.91 -28.79
CA TYR A 96 4.76 16.52 -28.68
C TYR A 96 4.78 18.03 -28.44
N GLY A 97 5.91 18.60 -28.03
CA GLY A 97 6.02 20.03 -27.73
C GLY A 97 6.22 20.31 -26.23
N PRO A 98 6.55 21.55 -25.85
CA PRO A 98 7.04 21.90 -24.52
C PRO A 98 6.02 21.69 -23.38
N THR A 99 4.73 21.70 -23.70
CA THR A 99 3.62 21.52 -22.75
C THR A 99 3.29 20.05 -22.48
N PHE A 100 4.02 19.12 -23.08
CA PHE A 100 3.78 17.69 -22.90
C PHE A 100 4.08 17.23 -21.47
N GLU A 101 3.13 16.52 -20.89
CA GLU A 101 3.22 15.80 -19.62
C GLU A 101 2.52 14.44 -19.70
N VAL A 102 2.78 13.59 -18.71
CA VAL A 102 2.14 12.29 -18.54
C VAL A 102 1.72 12.09 -17.09
N GLU A 103 0.59 11.43 -16.92
CA GLU A 103 0.16 10.92 -15.63
C GLU A 103 0.59 9.45 -15.54
N VAL A 104 1.29 9.10 -14.46
CA VAL A 104 1.88 7.77 -14.26
C VAL A 104 1.34 7.17 -12.96
N ALA A 105 0.83 5.94 -13.05
CA ALA A 105 0.41 5.15 -11.91
C ALA A 105 1.60 4.54 -11.15
N ASP A 106 1.32 4.00 -9.97
CA ASP A 106 2.30 3.36 -9.08
C ASP A 106 3.14 2.27 -9.77
N GLU A 107 2.60 1.60 -10.78
CA GLU A 107 3.23 0.51 -11.53
C GLU A 107 4.02 1.01 -12.76
N LEU A 108 4.49 2.27 -12.76
CA LEU A 108 5.22 2.90 -13.88
C LEU A 108 4.44 2.86 -15.21
N THR A 109 3.12 2.87 -15.12
CA THR A 109 2.22 2.80 -16.28
C THR A 109 1.65 4.17 -16.58
N ILE A 110 1.74 4.62 -17.82
CA ILE A 110 1.12 5.87 -18.27
C ILE A 110 -0.39 5.66 -18.34
N VAL A 111 -1.15 6.43 -17.56
CA VAL A 111 -2.62 6.38 -17.55
C VAL A 111 -3.25 7.51 -18.36
N ALA A 112 -2.55 8.63 -18.53
CA ALA A 112 -3.01 9.72 -19.36
C ALA A 112 -1.84 10.50 -19.96
N ARG A 113 -2.10 11.12 -21.10
CA ARG A 113 -1.24 12.12 -21.73
C ARG A 113 -1.87 13.50 -21.53
N ILE A 114 -1.03 14.50 -21.27
CA ILE A 114 -1.46 15.89 -21.16
C ILE A 114 -0.67 16.73 -22.17
N ILE A 115 -1.36 17.51 -23.00
CA ILE A 115 -0.77 18.48 -23.93
C ILE A 115 -1.60 19.76 -23.85
N ASP A 116 -0.95 20.91 -23.69
CA ASP A 116 -1.64 22.21 -23.58
C ASP A 116 -2.75 22.23 -22.50
N GLY A 117 -2.53 21.47 -21.41
CA GLY A 117 -3.50 21.31 -20.32
C GLY A 117 -4.65 20.33 -20.62
N GLU A 118 -4.77 19.81 -21.85
CA GLU A 118 -5.78 18.83 -22.22
C GLU A 118 -5.34 17.42 -21.81
N ARG A 119 -6.10 16.81 -20.90
CA ARG A 119 -5.88 15.44 -20.42
C ARG A 119 -6.65 14.44 -21.27
N ILE A 120 -5.93 13.52 -21.90
CA ILE A 120 -6.49 12.42 -22.69
C ILE A 120 -6.09 11.08 -22.05
N PRO A 121 -7.06 10.22 -21.66
CA PRO A 121 -6.77 8.87 -21.16
C PRO A 121 -5.99 8.04 -22.16
N PHE A 122 -5.10 7.17 -21.66
CA PHE A 122 -4.24 6.35 -22.51
C PHE A 122 -5.04 5.49 -23.51
N GLU A 123 -6.18 4.95 -23.07
CA GLU A 123 -7.06 4.08 -23.86
C GLU A 123 -7.63 4.81 -25.08
N ALA A 124 -7.88 6.11 -24.95
CA ALA A 124 -8.43 6.97 -25.99
C ALA A 124 -7.37 7.43 -27.01
N LEU A 125 -6.09 7.15 -26.78
CA LEU A 125 -5.03 7.52 -27.72
C LEU A 125 -5.06 6.67 -28.99
N SER A 126 -4.72 7.30 -30.12
CA SER A 126 -4.45 6.60 -31.38
C SER A 126 -3.34 5.55 -31.22
N THR A 127 -3.36 4.51 -32.05
CA THR A 127 -2.32 3.47 -32.06
C THR A 127 -0.90 4.06 -32.17
N GLY A 128 -0.68 4.98 -33.11
CA GLY A 128 0.63 5.63 -33.27
C GLY A 128 1.08 6.38 -32.01
N ALA A 129 0.18 7.10 -31.34
CA ALA A 129 0.50 7.76 -30.07
C ALA A 129 0.83 6.77 -28.94
N LYS A 130 0.13 5.64 -28.87
CA LYS A 130 0.44 4.55 -27.91
C LYS A 130 1.81 3.95 -28.18
N GLU A 131 2.17 3.71 -29.43
CA GLU A 131 3.50 3.20 -29.81
C GLU A 131 4.61 4.20 -29.46
N GLN A 132 4.40 5.49 -29.75
CA GLN A 132 5.33 6.56 -29.41
C GLN A 132 5.59 6.60 -27.90
N LEU A 133 4.53 6.63 -27.08
CA LEU A 133 4.66 6.58 -25.63
C LEU A 133 5.32 5.29 -25.15
N ALA A 134 5.04 4.15 -25.77
CA ALA A 134 5.66 2.87 -25.45
C ALA A 134 7.18 2.88 -25.68
N ILE A 135 7.68 3.57 -26.72
CA ILE A 135 9.11 3.78 -26.93
C ILE A 135 9.68 4.73 -25.87
N LEU A 136 9.04 5.87 -25.63
CA LEU A 136 9.49 6.85 -24.63
C LEU A 136 9.57 6.24 -23.22
N THR A 137 8.61 5.41 -22.84
CA THR A 137 8.61 4.66 -21.57
C THR A 137 9.80 3.72 -21.47
N ARG A 138 10.11 2.95 -22.51
CA ARG A 138 11.26 2.02 -22.52
C ARG A 138 12.58 2.77 -22.39
N LEU A 139 12.71 3.87 -23.12
CA LEU A 139 13.86 4.76 -23.03
C LEU A 139 14.00 5.39 -21.63
N ALA A 140 12.90 5.82 -21.03
CA ALA A 140 12.91 6.38 -19.67
C ALA A 140 13.29 5.31 -18.63
N CYS A 141 12.78 4.08 -18.75
CA CYS A 141 13.20 2.98 -17.89
C CYS A 141 14.70 2.70 -18.02
N ALA A 142 15.23 2.73 -19.25
CA ALA A 142 16.62 2.39 -19.52
C ALA A 142 17.62 3.28 -18.76
N VAL A 143 17.31 4.57 -18.65
CA VAL A 143 18.16 5.55 -17.94
C VAL A 143 17.84 5.66 -16.46
N LEU A 144 16.74 5.07 -16.00
CA LEU A 144 16.36 5.09 -14.58
C LEU A 144 17.01 3.95 -13.79
N VAL A 145 17.33 2.83 -14.44
CA VAL A 145 17.92 1.66 -13.79
C VAL A 145 19.33 1.97 -13.26
N ASP A 146 20.12 2.70 -14.03
CA ASP A 146 21.46 3.14 -13.66
C ASP A 146 21.67 4.55 -14.21
N ALA A 147 21.96 5.51 -13.33
CA ALA A 147 22.09 6.92 -13.71
C ALA A 147 23.37 7.23 -14.50
N ASP A 148 24.38 6.37 -14.41
CA ASP A 148 25.69 6.57 -15.02
C ASP A 148 25.86 5.78 -16.34
N GLN A 149 25.26 4.60 -16.44
CA GLN A 149 25.42 3.70 -17.59
C GLN A 149 24.11 3.32 -18.30
N GLY A 150 22.97 3.49 -17.62
CA GLY A 150 21.70 2.95 -18.05
C GLY A 150 21.73 1.45 -18.32
N VAL A 151 20.75 0.96 -19.08
CA VAL A 151 20.71 -0.40 -19.60
C VAL A 151 20.41 -0.41 -21.10
N PRO A 152 20.87 -1.42 -21.85
CA PRO A 152 20.60 -1.49 -23.28
C PRO A 152 19.10 -1.65 -23.57
N VAL A 153 18.64 -0.97 -24.61
CA VAL A 153 17.26 -1.05 -25.11
C VAL A 153 17.28 -1.67 -26.50
N VAL A 154 16.51 -2.75 -26.68
CA VAL A 154 16.27 -3.35 -27.99
C VAL A 154 14.85 -3.04 -28.44
N ILE A 155 14.71 -2.47 -29.63
CA ILE A 155 13.43 -2.12 -30.25
C ILE A 155 13.34 -2.85 -31.59
N ASP A 156 12.33 -3.71 -31.74
CA ASP A 156 12.12 -4.51 -32.95
C ASP A 156 10.87 -4.06 -33.71
N ASP A 157 11.09 -3.58 -34.94
CA ASP A 157 10.13 -3.12 -35.94
C ASP A 157 8.97 -2.25 -35.43
N ALA A 158 9.24 -1.43 -34.42
CA ALA A 158 8.25 -0.55 -33.81
C ALA A 158 7.84 0.65 -34.70
N LEU A 159 6.86 1.41 -34.20
CA LEU A 159 6.39 2.68 -34.78
C LEU A 159 5.80 2.55 -36.19
N GLY A 160 5.23 1.39 -36.54
CA GLY A 160 4.60 1.16 -37.84
C GLY A 160 3.37 2.02 -38.11
N TYR A 161 2.72 2.55 -37.06
CA TYR A 161 1.54 3.42 -37.16
C TYR A 161 1.85 4.89 -36.83
N SER A 162 3.13 5.26 -36.70
CA SER A 162 3.53 6.64 -36.45
C SER A 162 3.60 7.44 -37.74
N ASP A 163 3.08 8.68 -37.73
CA ASP A 163 3.27 9.59 -38.85
C ASP A 163 4.76 9.98 -39.00
N PRO A 164 5.21 10.32 -40.23
CA PRO A 164 6.62 10.59 -40.50
C PRO A 164 7.22 11.71 -39.65
N ASP A 165 6.44 12.75 -39.32
CA ASP A 165 6.92 13.87 -38.54
C ASP A 165 7.15 13.48 -37.08
N LYS A 166 6.21 12.73 -36.48
CA LYS A 166 6.39 12.18 -35.14
C LYS A 166 7.51 11.16 -35.09
N LEU A 167 7.63 10.28 -36.10
CA LEU A 167 8.72 9.31 -36.17
C LEU A 167 10.09 10.00 -36.17
N ARG A 168 10.27 11.07 -36.96
CA ARG A 168 11.51 11.87 -36.94
C ARG A 168 11.79 12.47 -35.56
N ARG A 169 10.76 12.96 -34.87
CA ARG A 169 10.93 13.52 -33.52
C ARG A 169 11.24 12.45 -32.47
N VAL A 170 10.66 11.25 -32.60
CA VAL A 170 11.03 10.11 -31.75
C VAL A 170 12.48 9.70 -32.00
N CYS A 171 12.94 9.69 -33.26
CA CYS A 171 14.35 9.46 -33.59
C CYS A 171 15.28 10.51 -32.93
N ALA A 172 14.86 11.78 -32.89
CA ALA A 172 15.59 12.83 -32.18
C ALA A 172 15.61 12.59 -30.65
N ALA A 173 14.51 12.11 -30.08
CA ALA A 173 14.45 11.74 -28.66
C ALA A 173 15.37 10.55 -28.33
N VAL A 174 15.46 9.55 -29.22
CA VAL A 174 16.43 8.44 -29.11
C VAL A 174 17.87 8.99 -29.12
N GLY A 175 18.18 9.91 -30.04
CA GLY A 175 19.51 10.54 -30.12
C GLY A 175 19.92 11.33 -28.88
N GLN A 176 18.97 11.84 -28.09
CA GLN A 176 19.28 12.53 -26.82
C GLN A 176 19.77 11.60 -25.70
N LEU A 177 19.65 10.28 -25.86
CA LEU A 177 20.05 9.31 -24.85
C LEU A 177 21.32 8.54 -25.23
N HIS A 178 22.01 8.96 -26.29
CA HIS A 178 23.18 8.25 -26.82
C HIS A 178 24.33 8.09 -25.81
N ASP A 179 24.42 8.98 -24.82
CA ASP A 179 25.42 8.98 -23.76
C ASP A 179 24.94 8.30 -22.45
N GLN A 180 23.64 7.99 -22.36
CA GLN A 180 23.00 7.45 -21.15
C GLN A 180 22.57 5.99 -21.30
N ALA A 181 22.36 5.49 -22.53
CA ALA A 181 21.98 4.10 -22.78
C ALA A 181 22.29 3.67 -24.22
N GLN A 182 22.67 2.41 -24.40
CA GLN A 182 22.79 1.80 -25.73
C GLN A 182 21.40 1.48 -26.30
N VAL A 183 21.10 1.95 -27.51
CA VAL A 183 19.84 1.65 -28.20
C VAL A 183 20.11 0.85 -29.47
N VAL A 184 19.52 -0.35 -29.55
CA VAL A 184 19.57 -1.24 -30.72
C VAL A 184 18.20 -1.25 -31.37
N LEU A 185 18.14 -0.85 -32.64
CA LEU A 185 16.91 -0.77 -33.43
C LEU A 185 16.98 -1.77 -34.58
N LEU A 186 15.98 -2.64 -34.64
CA LEU A 186 15.79 -3.61 -35.71
C LEU A 186 14.58 -3.17 -36.54
N THR A 187 14.68 -3.27 -37.87
CA THR A 187 13.54 -3.02 -38.76
C THR A 187 13.72 -3.70 -40.10
N CYS A 188 12.61 -4.13 -40.68
CA CYS A 188 12.54 -4.63 -42.05
C CYS A 188 12.32 -3.52 -43.09
N THR A 189 12.09 -2.27 -42.65
CA THR A 189 11.79 -1.12 -43.52
C THR A 189 13.01 -0.22 -43.66
N PRO A 190 13.72 -0.22 -44.81
CA PRO A 190 14.87 0.64 -45.01
C PRO A 190 14.54 2.11 -44.79
N GLY A 191 15.36 2.79 -44.00
CA GLY A 191 15.23 4.22 -43.77
C GLY A 191 14.16 4.64 -42.74
N ARG A 192 13.41 3.70 -42.14
CA ARG A 192 12.42 4.03 -41.09
C ARG A 192 13.02 4.89 -39.97
N TYR A 193 14.24 4.58 -39.56
CA TYR A 193 14.97 5.28 -38.50
C TYR A 193 16.12 6.15 -39.03
N ALA A 194 16.09 6.57 -40.31
CA ALA A 194 17.18 7.35 -40.91
C ALA A 194 17.40 8.72 -40.26
N ALA A 195 16.44 9.22 -39.49
CA ALA A 195 16.53 10.49 -38.78
C ALA A 195 17.31 10.42 -37.46
N ILE A 196 17.79 9.24 -37.04
CA ILE A 196 18.60 9.12 -35.82
C ILE A 196 20.01 9.67 -36.09
N PRO A 197 20.46 10.67 -35.32
CA PRO A 197 21.79 11.24 -35.51
C PRO A 197 22.87 10.21 -35.17
N GLN A 198 23.92 10.14 -36.00
CA GLN A 198 25.11 9.31 -35.78
C GLN A 198 24.84 7.80 -35.62
N ALA A 199 23.70 7.31 -36.12
CA ALA A 199 23.37 5.89 -36.04
C ALA A 199 24.37 5.02 -36.81
N HIS A 200 24.89 3.98 -36.16
CA HIS A 200 25.63 2.93 -36.85
C HIS A 200 24.64 1.95 -37.48
N VAL A 201 24.62 1.89 -38.82
CA VAL A 201 23.67 1.07 -39.57
C VAL A 201 24.37 -0.19 -40.09
N VAL A 202 23.90 -1.35 -39.66
CA VAL A 202 24.33 -2.67 -40.14
C VAL A 202 23.27 -3.22 -41.08
N ARG A 203 23.67 -3.65 -42.28
CA ARG A 203 22.79 -4.37 -43.21
C ARG A 203 23.07 -5.86 -43.05
N LEU A 204 22.02 -6.63 -42.78
CA LEU A 204 22.03 -8.09 -42.67
C LEU A 204 21.71 -8.74 -44.02
#